data_AF-A0A8T3ZE26-F1
#
_entry.id   AF-A0A8T3ZE26-F1
#
_cell.length_a   1.000
_cell.length_b   1.000
_cell.length_c   1.000
_cell.angle_alpha   90.00
_cell.angle_beta   90.00
_cell.angle_gamma   90.00
#
_symmetry.space_group_name_H-M   'P 1'
#
loop_
_entity.id
_entity.type
_entity.pdbx_description
1 polymer ?
#
loop_
_entity_poly.entity_id
_entity_poly.type
_entity_poly.pdbx_seq_one_letter_code
_entity_poly.pdbx_strand_id
1 'polypeptide(L)'
;METSKEVMLVLLKDFSKRHTITSLADELKLSRVGMWKILKKLEAEKFVLIESVGTGRTSTSIIKINWRNALVEKALVFYLAEESVKQRRWGVNLAELETEVDFLILYGSILTSPQQANDIDLIGTAKKKKFV
;
A
#
# COMPACT_ATOMS: atom_id res chain seq x y z
N MET A 1 4.48 -8.01 -13.77
CA MET A 1 3.78 -8.47 -12.56
C MET A 1 4.21 -7.63 -11.36
N GLU A 2 5.51 -7.34 -11.25
CA GLU A 2 6.10 -6.42 -10.26
C GLU A 2 5.45 -5.03 -10.23
N THR A 3 5.30 -4.37 -11.38
CA THR A 3 4.72 -3.01 -11.45
C THR A 3 3.23 -2.96 -11.07
N SER A 4 2.46 -4.03 -11.32
CA SER A 4 1.05 -4.11 -10.88
C SER A 4 0.96 -4.20 -9.35
N LYS A 5 1.87 -4.96 -8.74
CA LYS A 5 2.00 -5.04 -7.29
C LYS A 5 2.37 -3.69 -6.69
N GLU A 6 3.33 -2.97 -7.28
CA GLU A 6 3.73 -1.62 -6.83
C GLU A 6 2.56 -0.65 -6.84
N VAL A 7 1.77 -0.62 -7.92
CA VAL A 7 0.54 0.21 -7.99
C VAL A 7 -0.43 -0.15 -6.86
N MET A 8 -0.67 -1.44 -6.62
CA MET A 8 -1.58 -1.87 -5.54
C MET A 8 -1.06 -1.49 -4.15
N LEU A 9 0.25 -1.59 -3.92
CA LEU A 9 0.87 -1.20 -2.65
C LEU A 9 0.84 0.32 -2.42
N VAL A 10 1.08 1.13 -3.45
CA VAL A 10 0.93 2.59 -3.36
C VAL A 10 -0.51 2.95 -2.99
N LEU A 11 -1.50 2.40 -3.72
CA LEU A 11 -2.91 2.65 -3.42
C LEU A 11 -3.32 2.21 -2.00
N LEU A 12 -2.66 1.19 -1.45
CA LEU A 12 -2.92 0.72 -0.09
C LEU A 12 -2.28 1.63 0.96
N LYS A 13 -1.00 1.97 0.79
CA LYS A 13 -0.21 2.74 1.76
C LYS A 13 -0.64 4.21 1.81
N ASP A 14 -1.02 4.78 0.68
CA ASP A 14 -1.47 6.16 0.54
C ASP A 14 -3.01 6.27 0.53
N PHE A 15 -3.69 5.50 1.38
CA PHE A 15 -5.15 5.41 1.44
C PHE A 15 -5.88 6.75 1.68
N SER A 16 -5.18 7.78 2.18
CA SER A 16 -5.74 9.12 2.41
C SER A 16 -5.75 10.00 1.16
N LYS A 17 -4.97 9.67 0.12
CA LYS A 17 -4.86 10.45 -1.11
C LYS A 17 -5.79 9.92 -2.20
N ARG A 18 -6.32 10.83 -3.01
CA ARG A 18 -7.06 10.48 -4.23
C ARG A 18 -6.06 10.37 -5.37
N HIS A 19 -5.73 9.13 -5.75
CA HIS A 19 -4.82 8.88 -6.85
C HIS A 19 -5.51 9.05 -8.19
N THR A 20 -4.82 9.73 -9.10
CA THR A 20 -5.14 9.84 -10.51
C THR A 20 -4.08 9.12 -11.33
N ILE A 21 -4.34 8.96 -12.62
CA ILE A 21 -3.39 8.29 -13.53
C ILE A 21 -2.08 9.07 -13.59
N THR A 22 -2.17 10.40 -13.63
CA THR A 22 -1.00 11.28 -13.64
C THR A 22 -0.22 11.14 -12.33
N SER A 23 -0.89 11.22 -11.17
CA SER A 23 -0.18 11.14 -9.88
C SER A 23 0.50 9.79 -9.68
N LEU A 24 -0.14 8.68 -10.08
CA LEU A 24 0.48 7.35 -10.01
C LEU A 24 1.65 7.20 -10.98
N ALA A 25 1.52 7.77 -12.19
CA ALA A 25 2.58 7.73 -13.19
C ALA A 25 3.81 8.50 -12.70
N ASP A 26 3.61 9.67 -12.09
CA ASP A 26 4.70 10.49 -11.54
C ASP A 26 5.36 9.80 -10.34
N GLU A 27 4.57 9.26 -9.42
CA GLU A 27 5.06 8.57 -8.21
C GLU A 27 5.88 7.32 -8.52
N LEU A 28 5.44 6.52 -9.50
CA LEU A 28 6.12 5.30 -9.92
C LEU A 28 7.13 5.54 -11.06
N LYS A 29 7.34 6.79 -11.48
CA LYS A 29 8.24 7.18 -12.59
C LYS A 29 7.95 6.42 -13.89
N LEU A 30 6.67 6.23 -14.20
CA LEU A 30 6.18 5.56 -15.41
C LEU A 30 5.58 6.56 -16.39
N SER A 31 5.54 6.20 -17.67
CA SER A 31 4.76 6.99 -18.63
C SER A 31 3.26 6.87 -18.33
N ARG A 32 2.50 7.93 -18.59
CA ARG A 32 1.03 7.92 -18.47
C ARG A 32 0.38 6.79 -19.27
N VAL A 33 0.92 6.48 -20.44
CA VAL A 33 0.44 5.36 -21.28
C VAL A 33 0.74 4.00 -20.64
N GLY A 34 1.92 3.84 -20.04
CA GLY A 34 2.27 2.64 -19.27
C GLY A 34 1.35 2.44 -18.08
N MET A 35 1.09 3.51 -17.31
CA MET A 35 0.17 3.50 -16.19
C MET A 35 -1.25 3.10 -16.62
N TRP A 36 -1.75 3.65 -17.74
CA TRP A 36 -3.05 3.26 -18.30
C TRP A 36 -3.13 1.76 -18.62
N LYS A 37 -2.10 1.18 -19.24
CA LYS A 37 -2.07 -0.25 -19.55
C LYS A 37 -2.15 -1.11 -18.28
N ILE A 38 -1.42 -0.71 -17.24
CA ILE A 38 -1.40 -1.42 -15.94
C ILE A 38 -2.78 -1.31 -15.26
N LEU A 39 -3.34 -0.10 -15.20
CA LEU A 39 -4.65 0.14 -14.57
C LEU A 39 -5.77 -0.57 -15.31
N LYS A 40 -5.75 -0.60 -16.65
CA LYS A 40 -6.73 -1.36 -17.44
C LYS A 40 -6.64 -2.87 -17.21
N LYS A 41 -5.43 -3.40 -17.04
CA LYS A 41 -5.25 -4.80 -16.66
C LYS A 41 -5.84 -5.08 -15.27
N LEU A 42 -5.50 -4.25 -14.28
CA LEU A 42 -6.02 -4.39 -12.91
C LEU A 42 -7.55 -4.20 -12.84
N GLU A 43 -8.12 -3.32 -13.66
CA GLU A 43 -9.57 -3.11 -13.78
C GLU A 43 -10.24 -4.35 -14.39
N ALA A 44 -9.67 -4.93 -15.45
CA ALA A 44 -10.17 -6.16 -16.06
C ALA A 44 -10.18 -7.35 -15.07
N GLU A 45 -9.16 -7.44 -14.23
CA GLU A 45 -9.04 -8.41 -13.14
C GLU A 45 -9.89 -8.03 -11.90
N LYS A 46 -10.60 -6.89 -11.94
CA LYS A 46 -11.41 -6.33 -10.86
C LYS A 46 -10.62 -6.07 -9.57
N PHE A 47 -9.33 -5.78 -9.65
CA PHE A 47 -8.51 -5.37 -8.50
C PHE A 47 -8.68 -3.89 -8.16
N VAL A 48 -8.90 -3.04 -9.17
CA VAL A 48 -9.12 -1.60 -9.01
C VAL A 48 -10.42 -1.14 -9.67
N LEU A 49 -10.94 -0.01 -9.21
CA LEU A 49 -12.04 0.72 -9.80
C LEU A 49 -11.49 2.03 -10.37
N ILE A 50 -11.87 2.34 -11.61
CA ILE A 50 -11.55 3.60 -12.27
C ILE A 50 -12.84 4.43 -12.35
N GLU A 51 -12.98 5.41 -11.48
CA GLU A 51 -14.14 6.29 -11.42
C GLU A 51 -13.84 7.60 -12.14
N SER A 52 -14.71 7.99 -13.07
CA SER A 52 -14.61 9.30 -13.71
C SER A 52 -15.25 10.37 -12.82
N VAL A 53 -14.49 11.41 -12.47
CA VAL A 53 -14.98 12.54 -11.67
C VAL A 53 -14.95 13.82 -12.49
N GLY A 54 -16.12 14.43 -12.65
CA GLY A 54 -16.34 15.63 -13.46
C GLY A 54 -17.24 15.37 -14.68
N THR A 55 -17.72 16.45 -15.31
CA THR A 55 -18.58 16.39 -16.50
C THR A 55 -17.81 16.82 -17.75
N GLY A 56 -17.72 15.94 -18.75
CA GLY A 56 -17.14 16.27 -20.06
C GLY A 56 -15.61 16.14 -20.15
N ARG A 57 -14.96 17.02 -20.95
CA ARG A 57 -13.51 16.95 -21.28
C ARG A 57 -12.54 17.14 -20.10
N THR A 58 -13.03 17.58 -18.95
CA THR A 58 -12.26 17.78 -17.70
C THR A 58 -12.38 16.62 -16.72
N SER A 59 -13.04 15.53 -17.12
CA SER A 59 -13.23 14.38 -16.26
C SER A 59 -11.88 13.74 -15.90
N THR A 60 -11.59 13.66 -14.61
CA THR A 60 -10.37 13.02 -14.10
C THR A 60 -10.71 11.62 -13.63
N SER A 61 -9.88 10.64 -13.99
CA SER A 61 -10.02 9.27 -13.50
C SER A 61 -9.39 9.14 -12.12
N ILE A 62 -10.22 8.81 -11.12
CA ILE A 62 -9.79 8.44 -9.77
C ILE A 62 -9.66 6.92 -9.71
N ILE A 63 -8.54 6.45 -9.16
CA ILE A 63 -8.24 5.04 -9.00
C ILE A 63 -8.47 4.65 -7.54
N LYS A 64 -9.23 3.57 -7.31
CA LYS A 64 -9.48 3.01 -5.98
C LYS A 64 -9.26 1.50 -5.98
N ILE A 65 -8.87 0.96 -4.83
CA ILE A 65 -8.85 -0.49 -4.60
C ILE A 65 -10.29 -1.02 -4.57
N ASN A 66 -10.55 -2.14 -5.24
CA ASN A 66 -11.84 -2.79 -5.23
C ASN A 66 -11.99 -3.75 -4.04
N TRP A 67 -12.32 -3.22 -2.86
CA TRP A 67 -12.52 -4.01 -1.63
C TRP A 67 -13.66 -5.04 -1.70
N ARG A 68 -14.51 -5.00 -2.74
CA ARG A 68 -15.58 -6.00 -2.94
C ARG A 68 -15.07 -7.31 -3.52
N ASN A 69 -13.84 -7.35 -4.03
CA ASN A 69 -13.23 -8.54 -4.57
C ASN A 69 -12.39 -9.25 -3.49
N ALA A 70 -12.81 -10.43 -3.04
CA ALA A 70 -12.12 -11.19 -2.00
C ALA A 70 -10.67 -11.59 -2.36
N LEU A 71 -10.30 -11.58 -3.64
CA LEU A 71 -8.93 -11.83 -4.07
C LEU A 71 -8.01 -10.63 -3.86
N VAL A 72 -8.56 -9.40 -3.84
CA VAL A 72 -7.79 -8.17 -3.60
C VAL A 72 -7.14 -8.21 -2.22
N GLU A 73 -7.92 -8.52 -1.19
CA GLU A 73 -7.42 -8.59 0.17
C GLU A 73 -6.29 -9.62 0.31
N LYS A 74 -6.49 -10.83 -0.25
CA LYS A 74 -5.46 -11.89 -0.24
C LYS A 74 -4.19 -11.48 -0.98
N ALA A 75 -4.34 -10.81 -2.13
CA ALA A 75 -3.20 -10.31 -2.90
C ALA A 75 -2.43 -9.23 -2.13
N LEU A 76 -3.14 -8.27 -1.51
CA LEU A 76 -2.52 -7.21 -0.71
C LEU A 76 -1.78 -7.77 0.51
N VAL A 77 -2.38 -8.71 1.24
CA VAL A 77 -1.73 -9.41 2.36
C VAL A 77 -0.46 -10.12 1.88
N PHE A 78 -0.53 -10.82 0.73
CA PHE A 78 0.64 -11.48 0.16
C PHE A 78 1.74 -10.46 -0.23
N TYR A 79 1.38 -9.34 -0.85
CA TYR A 79 2.33 -8.30 -1.23
C TYR A 79 3.01 -7.65 -0.03
N LEU A 80 2.27 -7.37 1.03
CA LEU A 80 2.81 -6.85 2.29
C LEU A 80 3.72 -7.86 2.98
N ALA A 81 3.34 -9.15 3.01
CA ALA A 81 4.18 -10.21 3.57
C ALA A 81 5.49 -10.35 2.78
N GLU A 82 5.45 -10.22 1.45
CA GLU A 82 6.66 -10.26 0.63
C GLU A 82 7.58 -9.04 0.89
N GLU A 83 7.01 -7.85 1.14
CA GLU A 83 7.78 -6.68 1.55
C GLU A 83 8.37 -6.84 2.96
N SER A 84 7.63 -7.41 3.91
CA SER A 84 8.10 -7.61 5.28
C SER A 84 9.26 -8.61 5.35
N VAL A 85 9.31 -9.61 4.47
CA VAL A 85 10.46 -10.52 4.34
C VAL A 85 11.75 -9.77 3.99
N LYS A 86 11.69 -8.63 3.30
CA LYS A 86 12.87 -7.78 3.04
C LYS A 86 13.34 -7.01 4.29
N GLN A 87 12.47 -6.92 5.29
CA GLN A 87 12.66 -6.17 6.53
C GLN A 87 13.00 -7.06 7.74
N ARG A 88 13.58 -8.25 7.52
CA ARG A 88 13.92 -9.25 8.56
C ARG A 88 14.61 -8.68 9.80
N ARG A 89 15.45 -7.65 9.63
CA ARG A 89 16.14 -6.98 10.75
C ARG A 89 15.15 -6.46 11.79
N TRP A 90 14.03 -5.87 11.34
CA TRP A 90 12.98 -5.38 12.22
C TRP A 90 12.20 -6.50 12.88
N GLY A 91 11.96 -7.61 12.17
CA GLY A 91 11.34 -8.81 12.77
C GLY A 91 12.16 -9.37 13.94
N VAL A 92 13.49 -9.41 13.81
CA VAL A 92 14.37 -9.82 14.93
C VAL A 92 14.33 -8.80 16.06
N ASN A 93 14.46 -7.51 15.75
CA ASN A 93 14.49 -6.44 16.76
C ASN A 93 13.17 -6.28 17.53
N LEU A 94 12.05 -6.69 16.95
CA LEU A 94 10.71 -6.52 17.48
C LEU A 94 10.05 -7.86 17.84
N ALA A 95 10.84 -8.95 17.88
CA ALA A 95 10.35 -10.30 18.12
C ALA A 95 9.58 -10.43 19.45
N GLU A 96 10.00 -9.70 20.49
CA GLU A 96 9.32 -9.67 21.78
C GLU A 96 7.92 -9.03 21.72
N LEU A 97 7.68 -8.14 20.74
CA LEU A 97 6.38 -7.52 20.56
C LEU A 97 5.43 -8.39 19.75
N GLU A 98 5.92 -9.35 18.96
CA GLU A 98 5.09 -10.23 18.13
C GLU A 98 4.10 -11.07 18.96
N THR A 99 4.45 -11.42 20.21
CA THR A 99 3.53 -12.15 21.10
C THR A 99 2.42 -11.27 21.64
N GLU A 100 2.66 -9.95 21.70
CA GLU A 100 1.82 -9.00 22.39
C GLU A 100 0.85 -8.25 21.46
N VAL A 101 1.20 -8.09 20.18
CA VAL A 101 0.38 -7.37 19.20
C VAL A 101 -0.11 -8.31 18.08
N ASP A 102 -1.30 -8.03 17.55
CA ASP A 102 -1.81 -8.72 16.35
C ASP A 102 -1.18 -8.13 15.07
N PHE A 103 -0.93 -6.81 15.06
CA PHE A 103 -0.16 -6.14 14.01
C PHE A 103 0.73 -5.06 14.60
N LEU A 104 1.95 -4.97 14.06
CA LEU A 104 2.90 -3.90 14.36
C LEU A 104 3.14 -3.09 13.09
N ILE A 105 2.95 -1.77 13.16
CA ILE A 105 3.20 -0.85 12.06
C ILE A 105 4.40 0.00 12.43
N LEU A 106 5.47 -0.13 11.64
CA LEU A 106 6.64 0.74 11.68
C LEU A 106 6.38 1.94 10.77
N TYR A 107 6.60 3.15 11.27
CA TYR A 107 6.42 4.38 10.50
C TYR A 107 7.49 5.43 10.85
N GLY A 108 7.44 6.59 10.22
CA GLY A 108 8.39 7.69 10.50
C GLY A 108 9.75 7.56 9.82
N SER A 109 10.72 8.34 10.29
CA SER A 109 12.06 8.49 9.70
C SER A 109 12.87 7.20 9.67
N ILE A 110 12.54 6.23 10.52
CA ILE A 110 13.18 4.93 10.58
C ILE A 110 13.02 4.12 9.28
N LEU A 111 11.97 4.39 8.50
CA LEU A 111 11.72 3.74 7.22
C LEU A 111 12.64 4.24 6.10
N THR A 112 13.00 5.53 6.13
CA THR A 112 13.74 6.20 5.04
C THR A 112 15.21 6.40 5.36
N SER A 113 15.56 6.58 6.64
CA SER A 113 16.90 6.96 7.08
C SER A 113 17.26 6.31 8.42
N PRO A 114 17.33 4.97 8.49
CA PRO A 114 17.46 4.24 9.75
C PRO A 114 18.76 4.51 10.52
N GLN A 115 19.81 4.99 9.85
CA GLN A 115 21.08 5.35 10.47
C GLN A 115 21.06 6.75 11.12
N GLN A 116 20.08 7.57 10.76
CA GLN A 116 19.90 8.96 11.23
C GLN A 116 18.65 9.12 12.11
N ALA A 117 17.82 8.07 12.18
CA ALA A 117 16.64 8.06 13.04
C ALA A 117 17.08 7.98 14.50
N ASN A 118 16.69 8.98 15.29
CA ASN A 118 16.99 9.04 16.73
C ASN A 118 15.94 8.29 17.57
N ASP A 119 14.82 7.97 16.96
CA ASP A 119 13.66 7.29 17.53
C ASP A 119 13.09 6.25 16.55
N ILE A 120 12.30 5.33 17.09
CA ILE A 120 11.59 4.30 16.34
C ILE A 120 10.11 4.48 16.61
N ASP A 121 9.38 4.97 15.61
CA ASP A 121 7.93 5.13 15.71
C ASP A 121 7.21 3.81 15.42
N LEU A 122 6.49 3.30 16.43
CA LEU A 122 5.75 2.05 16.37
C LEU A 122 4.28 2.24 16.76
N ILE A 123 3.37 1.66 15.99
CA ILE A 123 1.97 1.47 16.39
C ILE A 123 1.71 -0.04 16.50
N GLY A 124 1.45 -0.49 17.73
CA GLY A 124 0.97 -1.84 18.00
C GLY A 124 -0.55 -1.86 18.08
N THR A 125 -1.17 -2.80 17.36
CA THR A 125 -2.61 -3.08 17.50
C THR A 125 -2.78 -4.45 18.11
N ALA A 126 -3.54 -4.54 19.19
CA ALA A 126 -3.86 -5.78 19.88
C ALA A 126 -5.36 -5.86 20.13
N LYS A 127 -5.92 -7.06 20.03
CA LYS A 127 -7.28 -7.34 20.50
C LYS A 127 -7.36 -6.95 21.97
N LYS A 128 -8.49 -6.34 22.33
CA LYS A 128 -8.86 -5.62 23.57
C LYS A 128 -8.60 -6.33 24.93
N LYS A 129 -7.87 -7.44 24.96
CA LYS A 129 -7.61 -8.29 26.13
C LYS A 129 -6.12 -8.53 26.44
N LYS A 130 -5.17 -8.05 25.63
CA LYS A 130 -3.73 -8.32 25.87
C LYS A 130 -3.01 -7.30 26.75
N PHE A 131 -3.52 -6.08 26.89
CA PHE A 131 -2.91 -5.05 27.73
C PHE A 131 -3.96 -4.42 28.65
N VAL A 132 -3.85 -4.71 29.94
CA VAL A 132 -4.49 -4.01 31.08
C VAL A 132 -3.39 -3.72 32.08
#